data_AF-A0A2G8L954-F1
#
_entry.id   AF-A0A2G8L954-F1
#
_cell.length_a   1.000
_cell.length_b   1.000
_cell.length_c   1.000
_cell.angle_alpha   90.00
_cell.angle_beta   90.00
_cell.angle_gamma   90.00
#
_symmetry.space_group_name_H-M   'P 1'
#
loop_
_entity.id
_entity.type
_entity.pdbx_description
1 polymer ?
#
loop_
_entity_poly.entity_id
_entity_poly.type
_entity_poly.pdbx_seq_one_letter_code
_entity_poly.pdbx_strand_id
1 'polypeptide(L)'
;MDHHYGMPIKTMKSKTIRIRKLRGSILQPTRRNSPLEVRGDRPGQANEQSRCDVITGVPNDVRSALRLSSFYSKYTHAYNIPVLGSFRVSDRALQRACYVVRFLLADRPDLRQAMYAKYGRVAIMATNEVTQNIPEHSFLPPFWNTRARGLGGTLQIPVSTGAEENVLCLRSDGYREDIFLHEFAHGIHKIALTTAVAGFNSRLTNAYNSARRRGLWQNTYADDTVDEYFAEGVQSFFNVESPPVFGIHNDIDTERS
;
A
#
# COMPACT_ATOMS: atom_id res chain seq x y z
N MET A 1 9.01 -56.54 26.50
CA MET A 1 9.23 -55.34 25.67
C MET A 1 8.06 -54.41 25.91
N ASP A 2 8.34 -53.10 25.85
CA ASP A 2 7.42 -51.95 25.93
C ASP A 2 7.36 -51.23 27.28
N HIS A 3 8.25 -50.24 27.38
CA HIS A 3 8.20 -49.12 28.30
C HIS A 3 7.22 -48.06 27.80
N HIS A 4 6.21 -47.76 28.62
CA HIS A 4 5.41 -46.53 28.52
C HIS A 4 6.20 -45.34 29.08
N TYR A 5 6.44 -44.33 28.24
CA TYR A 5 6.81 -42.98 28.68
C TYR A 5 5.71 -42.00 28.26
N GLY A 6 4.94 -41.54 29.24
CA GLY A 6 4.13 -40.33 29.12
C GLY A 6 5.00 -39.09 29.26
N MET A 7 4.79 -38.09 28.41
CA MET A 7 5.31 -36.73 28.60
C MET A 7 4.16 -35.71 28.58
N PRO A 8 4.13 -34.74 29.51
CA PRO A 8 3.03 -33.81 29.67
C PRO A 8 3.07 -32.64 28.67
N ILE A 9 1.87 -32.23 28.25
CA ILE A 9 1.59 -31.04 27.44
C ILE A 9 1.97 -29.79 28.25
N LYS A 10 3.06 -29.11 27.85
CA LYS A 10 3.40 -27.78 28.36
C LYS A 10 2.60 -26.72 27.60
N THR A 11 1.70 -26.05 28.32
CA THR A 11 1.02 -24.81 27.95
C THR A 11 2.02 -23.74 27.44
N MET A 12 1.92 -23.36 26.16
CA MET A 12 2.56 -22.16 25.64
C MET A 12 1.75 -20.93 26.05
N LYS A 13 2.34 -20.09 26.91
CA LYS A 13 1.79 -18.79 27.30
C LYS A 13 1.79 -17.84 26.09
N SER A 14 0.62 -17.29 25.79
CA SER A 14 0.42 -16.20 24.83
C SER A 14 1.36 -15.02 25.12
N LYS A 15 2.24 -14.70 24.17
CA LYS A 15 3.04 -13.45 24.20
C LYS A 15 2.21 -12.36 23.53
N THR A 16 1.54 -11.56 24.33
CA THR A 16 0.93 -10.29 23.93
C THR A 16 1.99 -9.37 23.31
N ILE A 17 1.88 -9.10 22.01
CA ILE A 17 2.70 -8.10 21.31
C ILE A 17 2.19 -6.72 21.74
N ARG A 18 2.93 -6.04 22.63
CA ARG A 18 2.66 -4.64 22.99
C ARG A 18 3.30 -3.72 21.95
N ILE A 19 2.48 -3.05 21.13
CA ILE A 19 2.90 -1.98 20.23
C ILE A 19 3.28 -0.75 21.09
N ARG A 20 4.57 -0.42 21.17
CA ARG A 20 5.05 0.80 21.84
C ARG A 20 5.00 1.98 20.87
N LYS A 21 4.17 2.96 21.21
CA LYS A 21 4.05 4.28 20.59
C LYS A 21 5.33 5.09 20.82
N LEU A 22 5.97 5.61 19.76
CA LEU A 22 7.01 6.63 19.88
C LEU A 22 6.54 7.92 19.20
N ARG A 23 6.25 8.93 20.02
CA ARG A 23 6.17 10.34 19.61
C ARG A 23 7.58 10.84 19.36
N GLY A 24 7.82 11.52 18.25
CA GLY A 24 9.09 12.18 17.96
C GLY A 24 8.89 13.40 17.08
N SER A 25 8.87 14.58 17.71
CA SER A 25 8.96 15.90 17.07
C SER A 25 10.37 16.44 17.29
N ILE A 26 11.20 16.56 16.24
CA ILE A 26 12.41 17.41 16.23
C ILE A 26 12.60 17.98 14.82
N LEU A 27 12.70 19.31 14.73
CA LEU A 27 13.03 20.11 13.54
C LEU A 27 14.55 20.38 13.44
N GLN A 28 15.03 20.61 12.19
CA GLN A 28 16.29 21.23 11.69
C GLN A 28 17.39 20.29 11.12
N PRO A 29 18.26 20.74 10.18
CA PRO A 29 18.10 21.71 9.08
C PRO A 29 18.44 21.11 7.68
N THR A 30 18.20 21.90 6.63
CA THR A 30 18.08 21.57 5.19
C THR A 30 19.33 20.98 4.51
N ARG A 31 19.19 19.82 3.84
CA ARG A 31 20.08 19.35 2.77
C ARG A 31 19.39 19.53 1.41
N ARG A 32 20.14 19.92 0.37
CA ARG A 32 19.71 20.38 -0.98
C ARG A 32 18.96 19.37 -1.87
N ASN A 33 18.22 18.40 -1.32
CA ASN A 33 17.33 17.49 -2.05
C ASN A 33 16.14 17.10 -1.14
N SER A 34 15.41 18.07 -0.61
CA SER A 34 14.21 17.80 0.19
C SER A 34 13.03 17.39 -0.71
N PRO A 35 12.34 16.27 -0.45
CA PRO A 35 11.09 15.87 -1.12
C PRO A 35 9.89 16.79 -0.86
N LEU A 36 10.13 17.98 -0.28
CA LEU A 36 9.12 18.78 0.42
C LEU A 36 8.65 20.01 -0.36
N GLU A 37 8.95 20.12 -1.65
CA GLU A 37 8.29 21.14 -2.48
C GLU A 37 6.82 20.78 -2.64
N VAL A 38 5.93 21.59 -2.06
CA VAL A 38 4.50 21.57 -2.35
C VAL A 38 4.35 21.88 -3.83
N ARG A 39 4.17 20.84 -4.65
CA ARG A 39 3.90 21.00 -6.07
C ARG A 39 2.45 21.34 -6.27
N GLY A 40 2.19 22.35 -7.10
CA GLY A 40 0.88 22.49 -7.74
C GLY A 40 0.56 21.27 -8.59
N ASP A 41 -0.69 21.15 -9.01
CA ASP A 41 -1.17 19.95 -9.71
C ASP A 41 -0.41 19.66 -10.99
N ARG A 42 -0.22 18.37 -11.27
CA ARG A 42 0.35 17.88 -12.52
C ARG A 42 -0.53 18.37 -13.68
N PRO A 43 0.02 19.12 -14.65
CA PRO A 43 -0.74 19.54 -15.82
C PRO A 43 -1.23 18.33 -16.61
N GLY A 44 -2.44 18.42 -17.18
CA GLY A 44 -3.08 17.35 -17.95
C GLY A 44 -4.18 16.63 -17.18
N GLN A 45 -4.56 15.45 -17.67
CA GLN A 45 -5.69 14.69 -17.12
C GLN A 45 -5.39 13.18 -17.10
N ALA A 46 -6.06 12.49 -16.17
CA ALA A 46 -6.29 11.06 -16.29
C ALA A 46 -7.06 10.76 -17.59
N ASN A 47 -6.94 9.55 -18.11
CA ASN A 47 -7.69 9.12 -19.29
C ASN A 47 -8.51 7.86 -18.98
N GLU A 48 -9.29 7.40 -19.96
CA GLU A 48 -10.07 6.15 -19.88
C GLU A 48 -9.25 4.92 -20.28
N GLN A 49 -7.98 5.09 -20.68
CA GLN A 49 -7.16 4.03 -21.26
C GLN A 49 -6.25 3.39 -20.20
N SER A 50 -6.05 2.09 -20.34
CA SER A 50 -5.01 1.35 -19.62
C SER A 50 -4.11 0.60 -20.60
N ARG A 51 -2.85 0.40 -20.24
CA ARG A 51 -1.86 -0.35 -21.04
C ARG A 51 -1.23 -1.48 -20.23
N CYS A 52 -2.00 -2.07 -19.33
CA CYS A 52 -1.53 -3.06 -18.35
C CYS A 52 -0.97 -4.34 -18.96
N ASP A 53 -1.14 -4.58 -20.26
CA ASP A 53 -0.60 -5.69 -21.03
C ASP A 53 0.78 -5.40 -21.63
N VAL A 54 1.16 -4.12 -21.77
CA VAL A 54 2.42 -3.70 -22.40
C VAL A 54 3.35 -3.05 -21.37
N ILE A 55 4.55 -3.60 -21.23
CA ILE A 55 5.64 -3.01 -20.45
C ILE A 55 6.64 -2.34 -21.38
N THR A 56 6.96 -1.07 -21.12
CA THR A 56 7.92 -0.29 -21.91
C THR A 56 9.00 0.31 -21.03
N GLY A 57 9.97 0.99 -21.65
CA GLY A 57 10.77 2.00 -20.96
C GLY A 57 9.89 3.15 -20.47
N VAL A 58 10.32 3.85 -19.41
CA VAL A 58 9.62 5.04 -18.90
C VAL A 58 9.66 6.16 -19.95
N PRO A 59 8.50 6.65 -20.45
CA PRO A 59 8.46 7.77 -21.40
C PRO A 59 9.12 9.05 -20.85
N ASN A 60 9.76 9.84 -21.72
CA ASN A 60 10.53 11.03 -21.31
C ASN A 60 9.66 12.12 -20.66
N ASP A 61 8.43 12.29 -21.14
CA ASP A 61 7.43 13.19 -20.60
C ASP A 61 6.97 12.74 -19.21
N VAL A 62 6.70 11.45 -19.01
CA VAL A 62 6.38 10.87 -17.70
C VAL A 62 7.54 11.04 -16.72
N ARG A 63 8.77 10.72 -17.15
CA ARG A 63 9.99 10.87 -16.34
C ARG A 63 10.19 12.31 -15.90
N SER A 64 10.05 13.26 -16.83
CA SER A 64 10.21 14.69 -16.55
C SER A 64 9.12 15.21 -15.62
N ALA A 65 7.85 14.92 -15.91
CA ALA A 65 6.70 15.40 -15.13
C ALA A 65 6.77 14.92 -13.66
N LEU A 66 7.17 13.67 -13.45
CA LEU A 66 7.27 13.07 -12.12
C LEU A 66 8.66 13.23 -11.48
N ARG A 67 9.66 13.79 -12.19
CA ARG A 67 11.07 13.86 -11.77
C ARG A 67 11.62 12.48 -11.34
N LEU A 68 11.34 11.44 -12.13
CA LEU A 68 11.69 10.05 -11.81
C LEU A 68 13.19 9.78 -11.94
N SER A 69 13.75 9.13 -10.93
CA SER A 69 15.10 8.56 -10.95
C SER A 69 15.29 7.57 -12.11
N SER A 70 16.52 7.46 -12.60
CA SER A 70 16.93 6.44 -13.58
C SER A 70 16.80 5.01 -13.06
N PHE A 71 16.62 4.81 -11.74
CA PHE A 71 16.25 3.53 -11.13
C PHE A 71 15.05 2.90 -11.85
N TYR A 72 14.02 3.70 -12.13
CA TYR A 72 12.85 3.23 -12.87
C TYR A 72 13.20 3.07 -14.34
N SER A 73 13.15 1.83 -14.82
CA SER A 73 13.42 1.48 -16.22
C SER A 73 12.25 0.78 -16.89
N LYS A 74 11.28 0.28 -16.12
CA LYS A 74 10.06 -0.32 -16.62
C LYS A 74 8.84 0.53 -16.26
N TYR A 75 7.89 0.58 -17.19
CA TYR A 75 6.68 1.39 -17.10
C TYR A 75 5.49 0.68 -17.75
N THR A 76 4.35 0.81 -17.08
CA THR A 76 3.01 0.67 -17.66
C THR A 76 2.08 1.66 -16.94
N HIS A 77 0.80 1.72 -17.31
CA HIS A 77 -0.15 2.59 -16.63
C HIS A 77 -1.60 2.12 -16.75
N ALA A 78 -2.40 2.56 -15.77
CA ALA A 78 -3.85 2.60 -15.87
C ALA A 78 -4.30 4.06 -15.70
N TYR A 79 -5.10 4.59 -16.63
CA TYR A 79 -5.68 5.93 -16.54
C TYR A 79 -4.65 7.07 -16.41
N ASN A 80 -3.50 6.94 -17.08
CA ASN A 80 -2.30 7.78 -16.92
C ASN A 80 -1.66 7.80 -15.51
N ILE A 81 -2.04 6.89 -14.61
CA ILE A 81 -1.40 6.65 -13.31
C ILE A 81 -0.24 5.66 -13.53
N PRO A 82 1.03 6.08 -13.36
CA PRO A 82 2.17 5.23 -13.67
C PRO A 82 2.32 4.06 -12.72
N VAL A 83 2.68 2.90 -13.28
CA VAL A 83 3.13 1.72 -12.56
C VAL A 83 4.56 1.45 -12.99
N LEU A 84 5.48 1.56 -12.03
CA LEU A 84 6.91 1.64 -12.28
C LEU A 84 7.65 0.47 -11.66
N GLY A 85 8.78 0.10 -12.26
CA GLY A 85 9.69 -0.90 -11.70
C GLY A 85 11.12 -0.65 -12.14
N SER A 86 12.07 -1.26 -11.42
CA SER A 86 13.44 -1.37 -11.90
C SER A 86 13.52 -2.40 -13.03
N PHE A 87 14.72 -2.60 -13.59
CA PHE A 87 14.94 -3.61 -14.62
C PHE A 87 14.82 -5.04 -14.08
N ARG A 88 14.87 -5.19 -12.75
CA ARG A 88 14.83 -6.48 -12.04
C ARG A 88 13.42 -7.02 -11.84
N VAL A 89 12.42 -6.14 -11.79
CA VAL A 89 11.01 -6.51 -11.58
C VAL A 89 10.51 -7.26 -12.82
N SER A 90 9.83 -8.40 -12.65
CA SER A 90 9.22 -9.08 -13.80
C SER A 90 8.10 -8.26 -14.43
N ASP A 91 7.94 -8.42 -15.75
CA ASP A 91 6.85 -7.76 -16.47
C ASP A 91 5.49 -8.19 -15.92
N ARG A 92 5.35 -9.47 -15.56
CA ARG A 92 4.13 -10.02 -14.96
C ARG A 92 3.72 -9.31 -13.68
N ALA A 93 4.68 -8.94 -12.82
CA ALA A 93 4.39 -8.21 -11.60
C ALA A 93 3.84 -6.80 -11.90
N LEU A 94 4.43 -6.09 -12.86
CA LEU A 94 3.94 -4.76 -13.29
C LEU A 94 2.57 -4.84 -13.95
N GLN A 95 2.34 -5.84 -14.79
CA GLN A 95 1.03 -6.08 -15.41
C GLN A 95 -0.04 -6.31 -14.34
N ARG A 96 0.23 -7.19 -13.36
CA ARG A 96 -0.70 -7.50 -12.26
C ARG A 96 -0.96 -6.28 -11.38
N ALA A 97 0.07 -5.53 -10.99
CA ALA A 97 -0.09 -4.29 -10.24
C ALA A 97 -0.93 -3.26 -11.01
N CYS A 98 -0.72 -3.13 -12.33
CA CYS A 98 -1.53 -2.27 -13.17
C CYS A 98 -3.00 -2.70 -13.23
N TYR A 99 -3.28 -4.01 -13.26
CA TYR A 99 -4.65 -4.50 -13.18
C TYR A 99 -5.34 -4.14 -11.87
N VAL A 100 -4.62 -4.20 -10.74
CA VAL A 100 -5.16 -3.77 -9.44
C VAL A 100 -5.48 -2.27 -9.45
N VAL A 101 -4.58 -1.43 -9.97
CA VAL A 101 -4.83 0.02 -10.12
C VAL A 101 -6.05 0.27 -11.01
N ARG A 102 -6.13 -0.42 -12.15
CA ARG A 102 -7.24 -0.32 -13.10
C ARG A 102 -8.58 -0.70 -12.46
N PHE A 103 -8.57 -1.78 -11.67
CA PHE A 103 -9.75 -2.33 -11.01
C PHE A 103 -10.26 -1.41 -9.90
N LEU A 104 -9.40 -1.01 -8.96
CA LEU A 104 -9.81 -0.18 -7.81
C LEU A 104 -10.29 1.23 -8.21
N LEU A 105 -9.93 1.69 -9.41
CA LEU A 105 -10.34 2.99 -9.94
C LEU A 105 -11.35 2.90 -11.09
N ALA A 106 -11.89 1.71 -11.39
CA ALA A 106 -12.70 1.47 -12.59
C ALA A 106 -13.95 2.34 -12.69
N ASP A 107 -14.63 2.66 -11.60
CA ASP A 107 -15.87 3.46 -11.65
C ASP A 107 -15.72 4.85 -11.00
N ARG A 108 -14.48 5.34 -10.88
CA ARG A 108 -14.15 6.57 -10.14
C ARG A 108 -13.27 7.53 -10.94
N PRO A 109 -13.79 8.12 -12.05
CA PRO A 109 -13.03 9.08 -12.86
C PRO A 109 -12.56 10.30 -12.06
N ASP A 110 -13.31 10.72 -11.04
CA ASP A 110 -12.94 11.76 -10.09
C ASP A 110 -11.67 11.40 -9.30
N LEU A 111 -11.55 10.15 -8.83
CA LEU A 111 -10.36 9.67 -8.13
C LEU A 111 -9.19 9.44 -9.08
N ARG A 112 -9.43 8.97 -10.31
CA ARG A 112 -8.38 8.86 -11.32
C ARG A 112 -7.74 10.22 -11.58
N GLN A 113 -8.57 11.25 -11.77
CA GLN A 113 -8.09 12.61 -11.99
C GLN A 113 -7.32 13.14 -10.78
N ALA A 114 -7.81 12.88 -9.56
CA ALA A 114 -7.11 13.30 -8.34
C ALA A 114 -5.77 12.60 -8.15
N MET A 115 -5.68 11.28 -8.40
CA MET A 115 -4.42 10.55 -8.42
C MET A 115 -3.45 11.16 -9.45
N TYR A 116 -3.90 11.40 -10.67
CA TYR A 116 -3.08 12.00 -11.72
C TYR A 116 -2.56 13.39 -11.32
N ALA A 117 -3.48 14.28 -10.92
CA ALA A 117 -3.19 15.67 -10.57
C ALA A 117 -2.21 15.78 -9.39
N LYS A 118 -2.31 14.85 -8.43
CA LYS A 118 -1.44 14.82 -7.25
C LYS A 118 -0.22 13.91 -7.42
N TYR A 119 0.20 13.63 -8.66
CA TYR A 119 1.40 12.85 -8.99
C TYR A 119 1.39 11.42 -8.43
N GLY A 120 0.21 10.89 -8.14
CA GLY A 120 -0.03 9.54 -7.66
C GLY A 120 0.52 8.51 -8.63
N ARG A 121 1.25 7.54 -8.10
CA ARG A 121 1.86 6.44 -8.88
C ARG A 121 2.07 5.21 -8.02
N VAL A 122 2.42 4.12 -8.68
CA VAL A 122 2.80 2.85 -8.07
C VAL A 122 4.24 2.52 -8.44
N ALA A 123 4.97 1.93 -7.49
CA ALA A 123 6.26 1.30 -7.78
C ALA A 123 6.35 -0.10 -7.17
N ILE A 124 6.76 -1.07 -7.97
CA ILE A 124 6.96 -2.46 -7.53
C ILE A 124 8.44 -2.71 -7.26
N MET A 125 8.73 -3.33 -6.12
CA MET A 125 10.06 -3.82 -5.77
C MET A 125 10.23 -5.24 -6.26
N ALA A 126 11.38 -5.56 -6.85
CA ALA A 126 11.74 -6.94 -7.15
C ALA A 126 11.94 -7.75 -5.85
N THR A 127 11.94 -9.07 -5.96
CA THR A 127 12.14 -9.98 -4.82
C THR A 127 13.49 -9.79 -4.09
N ASN A 128 14.48 -9.22 -4.76
CA ASN A 128 15.81 -8.90 -4.20
C ASN A 128 16.03 -7.40 -3.94
N GLU A 129 14.98 -6.58 -4.03
CA GLU A 129 15.00 -5.17 -3.69
C GLU A 129 14.27 -4.94 -2.37
N VAL A 130 14.68 -3.92 -1.62
CA VAL A 130 14.10 -3.56 -0.32
C VAL A 130 13.49 -2.15 -0.37
N THR A 131 12.76 -1.77 0.68
CA THR A 131 12.03 -0.49 0.78
C THR A 131 12.89 0.72 0.42
N GLN A 132 14.12 0.80 0.93
CA GLN A 132 15.03 1.92 0.63
C GLN A 132 15.55 1.94 -0.82
N ASN A 133 15.38 0.87 -1.62
CA ASN A 133 15.74 0.89 -3.05
C ASN A 133 14.76 1.69 -3.89
N ILE A 134 13.51 1.84 -3.43
CA ILE A 134 12.59 2.81 -4.03
C ILE A 134 13.16 4.21 -3.77
N PRO A 135 13.49 5.00 -4.81
CA PRO A 135 14.18 6.28 -4.65
C PRO A 135 13.47 7.23 -3.69
N GLU A 136 12.14 7.27 -3.76
CA GLU A 136 11.25 8.06 -2.92
C GLU A 136 11.29 7.66 -1.44
N HIS A 137 11.73 6.45 -1.11
CA HIS A 137 11.80 5.90 0.25
C HIS A 137 13.24 5.80 0.79
N SER A 138 14.23 6.19 0.00
CA SER A 138 15.66 6.10 0.36
C SER A 138 16.04 6.84 1.65
N PHE A 139 15.24 7.84 2.05
CA PHE A 139 15.45 8.61 3.28
C PHE A 139 15.01 7.86 4.55
N LEU A 140 14.24 6.78 4.43
CA LEU A 140 13.73 6.02 5.57
C LEU A 140 14.88 5.33 6.33
N PRO A 141 14.76 5.08 7.64
CA PRO A 141 15.75 4.31 8.38
C PRO A 141 15.84 2.83 7.92
N PRO A 142 17.00 2.16 8.03
CA PRO A 142 17.20 0.80 7.51
C PRO A 142 16.26 -0.28 8.04
N PHE A 143 15.66 -0.11 9.21
CA PHE A 143 14.71 -1.10 9.75
C PHE A 143 13.47 -1.29 8.84
N TRP A 144 13.16 -0.32 7.97
CA TRP A 144 12.08 -0.43 7.00
C TRP A 144 12.32 -1.51 5.94
N ASN A 145 13.58 -1.90 5.69
CA ASN A 145 13.92 -2.94 4.72
C ASN A 145 13.47 -4.34 5.15
N THR A 146 13.31 -4.56 6.47
CA THR A 146 12.83 -5.84 7.01
C THR A 146 11.42 -5.73 7.56
N ARG A 147 10.93 -4.52 7.85
CA ARG A 147 9.60 -4.30 8.42
C ARG A 147 8.48 -4.37 7.38
N ALA A 148 8.72 -3.90 6.16
CA ALA A 148 7.65 -3.70 5.19
C ALA A 148 8.07 -4.16 3.79
N ARG A 149 7.11 -4.73 3.06
CA ARG A 149 7.20 -5.08 1.64
C ARG A 149 6.25 -4.27 0.76
N GLY A 150 5.72 -3.19 1.32
CA GLY A 150 4.90 -2.19 0.66
C GLY A 150 4.74 -0.99 1.58
N LEU A 151 4.32 0.15 1.02
CA LEU A 151 4.03 1.39 1.74
C LEU A 151 3.01 2.20 0.96
N GLY A 152 2.00 2.72 1.64
CA GLY A 152 0.95 3.52 1.07
C GLY A 152 1.41 4.93 0.68
N GLY A 153 0.93 5.38 -0.47
CA GLY A 153 1.23 6.73 -0.96
C GLY A 153 0.61 7.83 -0.08
N THR A 154 1.26 8.98 -0.04
CA THR A 154 0.77 10.20 0.63
C THR A 154 0.87 11.39 -0.31
N LEU A 155 0.27 12.54 0.03
CA LEU A 155 0.43 13.75 -0.80
C LEU A 155 1.89 14.21 -0.90
N GLN A 156 2.70 13.97 0.13
CA GLN A 156 4.11 14.34 0.16
C GLN A 156 4.98 13.34 -0.60
N ILE A 157 4.66 12.05 -0.51
CA ILE A 157 5.35 10.96 -1.20
C ILE A 157 4.28 10.17 -1.97
N PRO A 158 3.88 10.64 -3.17
CA PRO A 158 2.70 10.11 -3.86
C PRO A 158 3.01 8.83 -4.64
N VAL A 159 3.75 7.91 -4.02
CA VAL A 159 4.02 6.58 -4.55
C VAL A 159 3.51 5.53 -3.55
N SER A 160 2.61 4.67 -4.01
CA SER A 160 2.27 3.45 -3.28
C SER A 160 3.19 2.33 -3.76
N THR A 161 3.66 1.49 -2.86
CA THR A 161 4.63 0.44 -3.19
C THR A 161 4.17 -0.92 -2.74
N GLY A 162 4.61 -1.93 -3.48
CA GLY A 162 4.40 -3.34 -3.15
C GLY A 162 5.57 -4.16 -3.66
N ALA A 163 5.62 -5.41 -3.24
CA ALA A 163 6.68 -6.34 -3.61
C ALA A 163 6.18 -7.34 -4.64
N GLU A 164 7.07 -7.71 -5.57
CA GLU A 164 6.81 -8.68 -6.62
C GLU A 164 6.31 -10.02 -6.09
N GLU A 165 6.91 -10.54 -4.99
CA GLU A 165 6.47 -11.78 -4.38
C GLU A 165 5.03 -11.72 -3.89
N ASN A 166 4.58 -10.55 -3.42
CA ASN A 166 3.21 -10.37 -2.94
C ASN A 166 2.23 -10.21 -4.09
N VAL A 167 2.53 -9.33 -5.04
CA VAL A 167 1.68 -9.07 -6.22
C VAL A 167 1.44 -10.33 -7.04
N LEU A 168 2.41 -11.26 -7.07
CA LEU A 168 2.31 -12.52 -7.81
C LEU A 168 1.97 -13.74 -6.93
N CYS A 169 1.76 -13.55 -5.63
CA CYS A 169 1.53 -14.63 -4.66
C CYS A 169 2.60 -15.74 -4.73
N LEU A 170 3.86 -15.36 -4.83
CA LEU A 170 4.98 -16.30 -4.88
C LEU A 170 5.15 -17.00 -3.53
N ARG A 171 5.70 -18.22 -3.54
CA ARG A 171 5.96 -18.98 -2.30
C ARG A 171 6.88 -18.28 -1.30
N SER A 172 7.70 -17.33 -1.76
CA SER A 172 8.56 -16.50 -0.92
C SER A 172 7.82 -15.39 -0.18
N ASP A 173 6.54 -15.16 -0.50
CA ASP A 173 5.72 -14.20 0.21
C ASP A 173 5.50 -14.66 1.65
N GLY A 174 5.91 -13.81 2.59
CA GLY A 174 5.69 -14.03 4.02
C GLY A 174 4.28 -13.63 4.46
N TYR A 175 3.57 -12.86 3.63
CA TYR A 175 2.19 -12.44 3.83
C TYR A 175 1.25 -13.42 3.14
N ARG A 176 0.01 -13.54 3.63
CA ARG A 176 -1.02 -14.42 3.05
C ARG A 176 -2.19 -13.62 2.44
N GLU A 177 -2.00 -12.32 2.24
CA GLU A 177 -2.97 -11.31 1.78
C GLU A 177 -2.38 -10.40 0.70
N ASP A 178 -3.21 -9.65 -0.02
CA ASP A 178 -2.76 -8.68 -1.05
C ASP A 178 -2.29 -7.36 -0.42
N ILE A 179 -1.06 -7.35 0.11
CA ILE A 179 -0.40 -6.17 0.68
C ILE A 179 -0.34 -5.03 -0.34
N PHE A 180 -0.10 -5.32 -1.62
CA PHE A 180 -0.08 -4.24 -2.60
C PHE A 180 -1.44 -3.54 -2.72
N LEU A 181 -2.55 -4.28 -2.69
CA LEU A 181 -3.89 -3.71 -2.68
C LEU A 181 -4.14 -2.86 -1.43
N HIS A 182 -3.74 -3.34 -0.25
CA HIS A 182 -3.79 -2.57 1.01
C HIS A 182 -3.06 -1.22 0.87
N GLU A 183 -1.81 -1.25 0.42
CA GLU A 183 -0.98 -0.06 0.34
C GLU A 183 -1.48 0.90 -0.76
N PHE A 184 -2.03 0.36 -1.85
CA PHE A 184 -2.68 1.20 -2.85
C PHE A 184 -4.00 1.80 -2.34
N ALA A 185 -4.76 1.11 -1.47
CA ALA A 185 -5.93 1.68 -0.80
C ALA A 185 -5.54 2.88 0.09
N HIS A 186 -4.44 2.79 0.85
CA HIS A 186 -3.87 3.96 1.54
C HIS A 186 -3.56 5.10 0.56
N GLY A 187 -2.97 4.80 -0.59
CA GLY A 187 -2.72 5.77 -1.65
C GLY A 187 -3.99 6.46 -2.14
N ILE A 188 -5.04 5.69 -2.46
CA ILE A 188 -6.35 6.22 -2.88
C ILE A 188 -6.93 7.11 -1.78
N HIS A 189 -6.87 6.70 -0.52
CA HIS A 189 -7.37 7.48 0.61
C HIS A 189 -6.64 8.81 0.78
N LYS A 190 -5.32 8.74 0.93
CA LYS A 190 -4.49 9.87 1.35
C LYS A 190 -4.22 10.84 0.20
N ILE A 191 -4.31 10.39 -1.04
CA ILE A 191 -4.08 11.21 -2.23
C ILE A 191 -5.40 11.62 -2.86
N ALA A 192 -6.21 10.66 -3.31
CA ALA A 192 -7.38 10.94 -4.14
C ALA A 192 -8.63 11.33 -3.33
N LEU A 193 -9.06 10.49 -2.39
CA LEU A 193 -10.29 10.71 -1.63
C LEU A 193 -10.19 11.99 -0.78
N THR A 194 -9.03 12.21 -0.14
CA THR A 194 -8.76 13.42 0.66
C THR A 194 -8.82 14.71 -0.17
N THR A 195 -8.54 14.66 -1.48
CA THR A 195 -8.50 15.86 -2.32
C THR A 195 -9.71 16.04 -3.24
N ALA A 196 -10.38 14.95 -3.63
CA ALA A 196 -11.52 14.97 -4.54
C ALA A 196 -12.88 14.95 -3.83
N VAL A 197 -12.97 14.34 -2.65
CA VAL A 197 -14.25 14.06 -2.00
C VAL A 197 -14.40 14.85 -0.70
N ALA A 198 -15.14 15.94 -0.77
CA ALA A 198 -15.43 16.78 0.38
C ALA A 198 -16.03 15.97 1.55
N GLY A 199 -15.48 16.19 2.75
CA GLY A 199 -15.92 15.54 3.99
C GLY A 199 -15.61 14.05 4.10
N PHE A 200 -14.86 13.45 3.18
CA PHE A 200 -14.56 12.01 3.22
C PHE A 200 -13.92 11.58 4.54
N ASN A 201 -12.86 12.26 4.99
CA ASN A 201 -12.15 11.90 6.22
C ASN A 201 -13.03 12.03 7.47
N SER A 202 -13.95 13.00 7.50
CA SER A 202 -14.92 13.14 8.59
C SER A 202 -15.90 11.97 8.62
N ARG A 203 -16.42 11.55 7.46
CA ARG A 203 -17.31 10.38 7.35
C ARG A 203 -16.57 9.09 7.74
N LEU A 204 -15.34 8.91 7.26
CA LEU A 204 -14.51 7.75 7.61
C LEU A 204 -14.21 7.69 9.11
N THR A 205 -13.84 8.81 9.73
CA THR A 205 -13.60 8.90 11.17
C THR A 205 -14.87 8.56 11.97
N ASN A 206 -16.04 9.03 11.52
CA ASN A 206 -17.31 8.71 12.16
C ASN A 206 -17.66 7.22 12.04
N ALA A 207 -17.42 6.62 10.87
CA ALA A 207 -17.61 5.19 10.64
C ALA A 207 -16.69 4.35 11.53
N TYR A 208 -15.40 4.68 11.56
CA TYR A 208 -14.40 4.03 12.43
C TYR A 208 -14.81 4.12 13.91
N ASN A 209 -15.13 5.31 14.41
CA ASN A 209 -15.59 5.49 15.80
C ASN A 209 -16.87 4.71 16.10
N SER A 210 -17.79 4.59 15.13
CA SER A 210 -19.00 3.77 15.25
C SER A 210 -18.68 2.27 15.31
N ALA A 211 -17.75 1.79 14.49
CA ALA A 211 -17.28 0.41 14.51
C ALA A 211 -16.65 0.06 15.87
N ARG A 212 -15.75 0.92 16.38
CA ARG A 212 -15.13 0.76 17.70
C ARG A 212 -16.14 0.69 18.84
N ARG A 213 -17.14 1.59 18.87
CA ARG A 213 -18.19 1.58 19.91
C ARG A 213 -19.02 0.30 19.91
N ARG A 214 -19.21 -0.31 18.73
CA ARG A 214 -19.93 -1.58 18.58
C ARG A 214 -19.04 -2.80 18.80
N GLY A 215 -17.75 -2.60 19.07
CA GLY A 215 -16.77 -3.67 19.21
C GLY A 215 -16.48 -4.44 17.92
N LEU A 216 -16.84 -3.88 16.76
CA LEU A 216 -16.43 -4.43 15.47
C LEU A 216 -14.91 -4.28 15.33
N TRP A 217 -14.26 -5.24 14.65
CA TRP A 217 -12.81 -5.21 14.39
C TRP A 217 -11.92 -5.27 15.64
N GLN A 218 -12.46 -5.59 16.83
CA GLN A 218 -11.65 -5.70 18.05
C GLN A 218 -10.53 -6.74 17.89
N ASN A 219 -9.32 -6.36 18.26
CA ASN A 219 -8.10 -7.17 18.15
C ASN A 219 -7.73 -7.55 16.70
N THR A 220 -8.05 -6.69 15.73
CA THR A 220 -7.60 -6.77 14.33
C THR A 220 -6.71 -5.58 13.98
N TYR A 221 -6.00 -5.64 12.85
CA TYR A 221 -5.19 -4.52 12.38
C TYR A 221 -6.05 -3.30 12.02
N ALA A 222 -7.29 -3.52 11.58
CA ALA A 222 -8.27 -2.47 11.30
C ALA A 222 -8.65 -1.61 12.54
N ASP A 223 -8.42 -2.06 13.79
CA ASP A 223 -8.65 -1.24 14.99
C ASP A 223 -7.46 -0.34 15.38
N ASP A 224 -6.32 -0.44 14.69
CA ASP A 224 -5.12 0.32 15.04
C ASP A 224 -5.27 1.83 14.72
N THR A 225 -5.71 2.16 13.51
CA THR A 225 -5.94 3.55 13.10
C THR A 225 -7.11 3.67 12.12
N VAL A 226 -7.62 4.89 11.93
CA VAL A 226 -8.65 5.18 10.91
C VAL A 226 -8.18 4.91 9.48
N ASP A 227 -6.88 5.00 9.23
CA ASP A 227 -6.29 4.72 7.93
C ASP A 227 -6.26 3.20 7.68
N GLU A 228 -5.84 2.41 8.68
CA GLU A 228 -5.86 0.95 8.59
C GLU A 228 -7.28 0.42 8.49
N TYR A 229 -8.23 1.00 9.24
CA TYR A 229 -9.65 0.68 9.12
C TYR A 229 -10.17 0.84 7.69
N PHE A 230 -9.70 1.85 6.96
CA PHE A 230 -10.08 2.02 5.56
C PHE A 230 -9.41 0.98 4.65
N ALA A 231 -8.10 0.77 4.78
CA ALA A 231 -7.36 -0.12 3.90
C ALA A 231 -7.79 -1.59 4.04
N GLU A 232 -7.89 -2.07 5.28
CA GLU A 232 -8.41 -3.41 5.62
C GLU A 232 -9.89 -3.54 5.21
N GLY A 233 -10.68 -2.49 5.43
CA GLY A 233 -12.08 -2.46 4.97
C GLY A 233 -12.22 -2.60 3.45
N VAL A 234 -11.28 -2.04 2.67
CA VAL A 234 -11.25 -2.18 1.21
C VAL A 234 -10.83 -3.58 0.80
N GLN A 235 -9.80 -4.16 1.41
CA GLN A 235 -9.41 -5.55 1.14
C GLN A 235 -10.52 -6.53 1.50
N SER A 236 -11.20 -6.33 2.62
CA SER A 236 -12.36 -7.11 3.06
C SER A 236 -13.53 -6.98 2.07
N PHE A 237 -13.84 -5.76 1.61
CA PHE A 237 -14.89 -5.53 0.59
C PHE A 237 -14.61 -6.28 -0.72
N PHE A 238 -13.34 -6.44 -1.11
CA PHE A 238 -12.98 -7.19 -2.31
C PHE A 238 -12.63 -8.66 -2.04
N ASN A 239 -12.77 -9.12 -0.79
CA ASN A 239 -12.49 -10.49 -0.34
C ASN A 239 -11.09 -10.98 -0.76
N VAL A 240 -10.07 -10.14 -0.58
CA VAL A 240 -8.66 -10.43 -0.90
C VAL A 240 -7.79 -10.61 0.36
N GLU A 241 -8.43 -10.82 1.50
CA GLU A 241 -7.76 -11.02 2.79
C GLU A 241 -7.27 -12.45 3.00
N SER A 242 -6.32 -12.60 3.92
CA SER A 242 -6.05 -13.90 4.52
C SER A 242 -7.27 -14.40 5.31
N PRO A 243 -7.48 -15.72 5.47
CA PRO A 243 -8.44 -16.24 6.45
C PRO A 243 -8.18 -15.67 7.87
N PRO A 244 -9.18 -15.60 8.77
CA PRO A 244 -9.04 -14.98 10.08
C PRO A 244 -7.80 -15.46 10.86
N VAL A 245 -6.92 -14.53 11.20
CA VAL A 245 -5.74 -14.73 12.05
C VAL A 245 -5.85 -13.79 13.24
N PHE A 246 -5.88 -14.34 14.46
CA PHE A 246 -5.98 -13.54 15.68
C PHE A 246 -4.90 -12.44 15.74
N GLY A 247 -5.31 -11.18 15.93
CA GLY A 247 -4.42 -10.02 15.93
C GLY A 247 -4.22 -9.37 14.56
N ILE A 248 -4.81 -9.93 13.50
CA ILE A 248 -4.76 -9.41 12.13
C ILE A 248 -6.18 -9.27 11.59
N HIS A 249 -6.95 -10.38 11.61
CA HIS A 249 -8.28 -10.54 10.97
C HIS A 249 -9.32 -11.20 11.92
N ASN A 250 -10.61 -10.85 11.85
CA ASN A 250 -11.72 -11.49 12.57
C ASN A 250 -12.92 -11.87 11.66
N ASP A 251 -14.08 -12.15 12.26
CA ASP A 251 -15.28 -12.64 11.56
C ASP A 251 -16.01 -11.56 10.75
N ILE A 252 -15.74 -10.28 11.03
CA ILE A 252 -16.27 -9.15 10.25
C ILE A 252 -15.67 -9.10 8.84
N ASP A 253 -14.52 -9.74 8.65
CA ASP A 253 -13.72 -9.74 7.41
C ASP A 253 -14.29 -10.68 6.34
N THR A 254 -15.37 -11.39 6.67
CA THR A 254 -16.15 -12.17 5.70
C THR A 254 -17.43 -11.43 5.35
N GLU A 255 -17.86 -11.44 4.08
CA GLU A 255 -19.10 -10.81 3.61
C GLU A 255 -20.37 -11.39 4.28
N ARG A 256 -20.57 -11.12 5.57
CA ARG A 256 -21.78 -11.40 6.34
C ARG A 256 -22.09 -10.19 7.23
N SER A 257 -22.38 -9.06 6.60
CA SER A 257 -23.03 -7.92 7.24
C SER A 257 -24.31 -7.56 6.51
#